data_AF-A0A7Y5XSQ6-F1
#
_entry.id   AF-A0A7Y5XSQ6-F1
#
_cell.length_a   1.000
_cell.length_b   1.000
_cell.length_c   1.000
_cell.angle_alpha   90.00
_cell.angle_beta   90.00
_cell.angle_gamma   90.00
#
_symmetry.space_group_name_H-M   'P 1'
#
loop_
_entity.id
_entity.type
_entity.pdbx_description
1 polymer ?
#
loop_
_entity_poly.entity_id
_entity_poly.type
_entity_poly.pdbx_seq_one_letter_code
_entity_poly.pdbx_strand_id
1 'polypeptide(L)'
;WDYVEKPEAFLEWASSIPKLFNPHSVLKWNADKKYLLELADAGVPIVPTVLVQPGQDCEFGDSGEFVIKPTVGIGALGVCRFDATFDQQRGLARVHAQQLLDAGLGVLVQPYQRGIEMYGETSLIYLGGSFSHAVKRSAVLDRALADVPEPKTSRIYSRNPLEAEFSLADQVFTALYDRLKLQPSDLLYARVDLVPGADGLPVLMELELIEPALFFGMDDHAADRFADLIQERLSVRGARAVGRVPAPRTASGAPIAV
;
A
#
# COMPACT_ATOMS: atom_id res chain seq x y z
N TRP A 1 -12.96 -6.07 6.82
CA TRP A 1 -11.77 -6.75 7.35
C TRP A 1 -11.52 -6.22 8.74
N ASP A 2 -11.38 -7.12 9.71
CA ASP A 2 -11.37 -6.84 11.16
C ASP A 2 -10.01 -7.18 11.81
N TYR A 3 -9.00 -7.60 11.03
CA TYR A 3 -7.70 -8.00 11.58
C TYR A 3 -7.03 -6.90 12.41
N VAL A 4 -7.32 -5.62 12.11
CA VAL A 4 -6.79 -4.46 12.83
C VAL A 4 -7.27 -4.38 14.29
N GLU A 5 -8.39 -5.03 14.62
CA GLU A 5 -8.89 -5.13 15.99
C GLU A 5 -8.11 -6.15 16.82
N LYS A 6 -7.58 -7.19 16.17
CA LYS A 6 -6.86 -8.31 16.80
C LYS A 6 -5.68 -8.78 15.93
N PRO A 7 -4.66 -7.92 15.72
CA PRO A 7 -3.59 -8.21 14.76
C PRO A 7 -2.79 -9.46 15.13
N GLU A 8 -2.54 -9.70 16.42
CA GLU A 8 -1.82 -10.89 16.89
C GLU A 8 -2.59 -12.17 16.59
N ALA A 9 -3.90 -12.21 16.89
CA ALA A 9 -4.74 -13.37 16.61
C ALA A 9 -4.87 -13.63 15.10
N PHE A 10 -4.94 -12.58 14.28
CA PHE A 10 -4.92 -12.70 12.84
C PHE A 10 -3.62 -13.32 12.32
N LEU A 11 -2.47 -12.85 12.81
CA LEU A 11 -1.17 -13.39 12.39
C LEU A 11 -0.95 -14.82 12.88
N GLU A 12 -1.39 -15.16 14.10
CA GLU A 12 -1.38 -16.53 14.61
C GLU A 12 -2.23 -17.44 13.72
N TRP A 13 -3.46 -17.04 13.42
CA TRP A 13 -4.32 -17.76 12.48
C TRP A 13 -3.65 -17.92 11.10
N ALA A 14 -3.13 -16.84 10.53
CA ALA A 14 -2.48 -16.85 9.23
C ALA A 14 -1.27 -17.81 9.20
N SER A 15 -0.51 -17.90 10.29
CA SER A 15 0.61 -18.83 10.43
C SER A 15 0.18 -20.30 10.42
N SER A 16 -1.05 -20.59 10.87
CA SER A 16 -1.63 -21.94 10.86
C SER A 16 -2.13 -22.38 9.47
N ILE A 17 -2.31 -21.44 8.53
CA ILE A 17 -2.81 -21.73 7.19
C ILE A 17 -1.71 -22.37 6.35
N PRO A 18 -1.87 -23.62 5.86
CA PRO A 18 -0.80 -24.32 5.15
C PRO A 18 -0.35 -23.67 3.83
N LYS A 19 -1.23 -22.86 3.23
CA LYS A 19 -0.94 -22.14 1.98
C LYS A 19 -1.67 -20.81 1.97
N LEU A 20 -0.90 -19.74 2.01
CA LEU A 20 -1.38 -18.39 1.73
C LEU A 20 -0.82 -17.93 0.38
N PHE A 21 -1.60 -17.15 -0.36
CA PHE A 21 -1.20 -16.67 -1.69
C PHE A 21 -0.17 -15.54 -1.63
N ASN A 22 -0.29 -14.65 -0.64
CA ASN A 22 0.84 -13.88 -0.14
C ASN A 22 1.31 -14.59 1.16
N PRO A 23 2.60 -14.95 1.30
CA PRO A 23 3.07 -15.79 2.41
C PRO A 23 2.97 -15.08 3.77
N HIS A 24 2.85 -15.84 4.86
CA HIS A 24 2.71 -15.30 6.22
C HIS A 24 3.78 -14.26 6.60
N SER A 25 5.02 -14.39 6.10
CA SER A 25 6.08 -13.39 6.30
C SER A 25 5.71 -12.01 5.73
N VAL A 26 5.02 -11.96 4.58
CA VAL A 26 4.50 -10.74 3.97
C VAL A 26 3.39 -10.15 4.81
N LEU A 27 2.43 -10.97 5.26
CA LEU A 27 1.31 -10.52 6.08
C LEU A 27 1.81 -9.91 7.39
N LYS A 28 2.73 -10.60 8.08
CA LYS A 28 3.33 -10.13 9.33
C LYS A 28 4.06 -8.81 9.15
N TRP A 29 4.81 -8.65 8.06
CA TRP A 29 5.55 -7.42 7.80
C TRP A 29 4.63 -6.26 7.38
N ASN A 30 3.61 -6.52 6.56
CA ASN A 30 2.75 -5.48 6.01
C ASN A 30 1.61 -5.05 6.96
N ALA A 31 1.26 -5.85 7.97
CA ALA A 31 0.19 -5.53 8.93
C ALA A 31 0.48 -4.28 9.77
N ASP A 32 1.76 -3.90 9.91
CA ASP A 32 2.22 -2.73 10.65
C ASP A 32 2.93 -1.76 9.69
N LYS A 33 2.37 -0.57 9.49
CA LYS A 33 2.88 0.48 8.58
C LYS A 33 4.27 1.01 8.93
N LYS A 34 4.90 0.53 10.00
CA LYS A 34 6.36 0.67 10.22
C LYS A 34 7.19 0.18 9.03
N TYR A 35 6.64 -0.71 8.19
CA TYR A 35 7.27 -1.09 6.92
C TYR A 35 7.64 0.12 6.05
N LEU A 36 6.92 1.25 6.14
CA LEU A 36 7.25 2.47 5.39
C LEU A 36 8.64 3.00 5.78
N LEU A 37 8.99 2.95 7.07
CA LEU A 37 10.31 3.38 7.54
C LEU A 37 11.40 2.42 7.10
N GLU A 38 11.13 1.11 7.12
CA GLU A 38 12.08 0.12 6.59
C GLU A 38 12.33 0.31 5.08
N LEU A 39 11.29 0.69 4.31
CA LEU A 39 11.43 1.03 2.90
C LEU A 39 12.20 2.35 2.71
N ALA A 40 11.96 3.36 3.55
CA ALA A 40 12.71 4.62 3.52
C ALA A 40 14.20 4.41 3.82
N ASP A 41 14.53 3.56 4.80
CA ASP A 41 15.91 3.18 5.12
C ASP A 41 16.60 2.44 3.96
N ALA A 42 15.81 1.75 3.12
CA ALA A 42 16.28 1.14 1.87
C ALA A 42 16.34 2.13 0.68
N GLY A 43 16.07 3.41 0.90
CA GLY A 43 16.16 4.47 -0.10
C GLY A 43 14.88 4.71 -0.92
N VAL A 44 13.76 4.06 -0.57
CA VAL A 44 12.48 4.30 -1.25
C VAL A 44 11.91 5.66 -0.84
N PRO A 45 11.59 6.57 -1.78
CA PRO A 45 10.87 7.79 -1.48
C PRO A 45 9.47 7.50 -0.90
N ILE A 46 9.27 7.81 0.38
CA ILE A 46 7.97 7.73 1.06
C ILE A 46 7.46 9.14 1.41
N VAL A 47 6.18 9.25 1.73
CA VAL A 47 5.68 10.42 2.48
C VAL A 47 6.51 10.57 3.76
N PRO A 48 7.12 11.72 4.06
CA PRO A 48 7.93 11.90 5.26
C PRO A 48 7.16 11.46 6.51
N THR A 49 7.73 10.53 7.28
CA THR A 49 7.00 9.83 8.34
C THR A 49 7.76 9.87 9.64
N VAL A 50 7.09 10.32 10.70
CA VAL A 50 7.57 10.19 12.08
C VAL A 50 6.74 9.12 12.77
N LEU A 51 7.41 8.18 13.44
CA LEU A 51 6.77 7.14 14.24
C LEU A 51 6.81 7.51 15.72
N VAL A 52 5.65 7.47 16.38
CA VAL A 52 5.49 7.65 17.82
C VAL A 52 4.97 6.34 18.42
N GLN A 53 5.68 5.82 19.42
CA GLN A 53 5.32 4.60 20.14
C GLN A 53 4.52 4.91 21.41
N PRO A 54 3.73 3.95 21.93
CA PRO A 54 3.11 4.07 23.24
C PRO A 54 4.12 4.48 24.32
N GLY A 55 3.73 5.45 25.15
CA GLY A 55 4.59 6.04 26.18
C GLY A 55 5.56 7.14 25.70
N GLN A 56 5.54 7.50 24.42
CA GLN A 56 6.27 8.66 23.90
C GLN A 56 5.34 9.86 23.72
N ASP A 57 5.90 11.06 23.85
CA ASP A 57 5.18 12.29 23.52
C ASP A 57 5.03 12.43 22.01
N CYS A 58 3.81 12.71 21.57
CA CYS A 58 3.52 13.01 20.16
C CYS A 58 3.70 14.50 19.91
N GLU A 59 4.79 14.85 19.23
CA GLU A 59 5.03 16.19 18.73
C GLU A 59 4.69 16.29 17.25
N PHE A 60 4.17 17.44 16.86
CA PHE A 60 3.92 17.80 15.48
C PHE A 60 4.46 19.21 15.27
N GLY A 61 4.85 19.51 14.03
CA GLY A 61 5.42 20.81 13.66
C GLY A 61 4.47 21.97 13.96
N ASP A 62 4.98 23.19 13.83
CA ASP A 62 4.26 24.44 14.09
C ASP A 62 3.59 25.04 12.84
N SER A 63 3.76 24.38 11.69
CA SER A 63 3.31 24.89 10.40
C SER A 63 2.77 23.78 9.48
N GLY A 64 1.88 24.18 8.58
CA GLY A 64 1.31 23.29 7.57
C GLY A 64 0.27 22.32 8.10
N GLU A 65 -0.21 21.48 7.19
CA GLU A 65 -1.19 20.43 7.48
C GLU A 65 -0.49 19.09 7.59
N PHE A 66 -1.01 18.25 8.47
CA PHE A 66 -0.44 16.93 8.73
C PHE A 66 -1.56 15.90 8.96
N VAL A 67 -1.19 14.64 8.87
CA VAL A 67 -2.05 13.48 9.05
C VAL A 67 -1.49 12.66 10.19
N ILE A 68 -2.36 12.23 11.10
CA ILE A 68 -2.08 11.23 12.11
C ILE A 68 -2.83 9.97 11.71
N LYS A 69 -2.13 8.83 11.69
CA LYS A 69 -2.73 7.50 11.45
C LYS A 69 -2.11 6.43 12.35
N PRO A 70 -2.87 5.41 12.78
CA PRO A 70 -2.29 4.28 13.50
C PRO A 70 -1.38 3.47 12.57
N THR A 71 -0.37 2.81 13.13
CA THR A 71 0.52 1.97 12.34
C THR A 71 -0.18 0.70 11.88
N VAL A 72 -1.08 0.15 12.68
CA VAL A 72 -2.00 -0.93 12.28
C VAL A 72 -3.36 -0.32 11.98
N GLY A 73 -3.89 -0.50 10.77
CA GLY A 73 -5.15 0.11 10.37
C GLY A 73 -5.55 -0.18 8.93
N ILE A 74 -6.84 -0.01 8.62
CA ILE A 74 -7.42 -0.24 7.30
C ILE A 74 -8.47 0.85 6.98
N GLY A 75 -8.65 1.17 5.70
CA GLY A 75 -9.82 1.91 5.23
C GLY A 75 -9.97 3.30 5.83
N ALA A 76 -8.86 4.00 6.07
CA ALA A 76 -8.79 5.30 6.73
C ALA A 76 -9.28 5.33 8.21
N LEU A 77 -9.53 4.18 8.84
CA LEU A 77 -9.88 4.14 10.26
C LEU A 77 -8.74 4.71 11.12
N GLY A 78 -9.06 5.69 11.96
CA GLY A 78 -8.10 6.39 12.81
C GLY A 78 -7.19 7.37 12.07
N VAL A 79 -7.44 7.64 10.78
CA VAL A 79 -6.70 8.62 9.99
C VAL A 79 -7.37 9.99 10.09
N CYS A 80 -6.67 10.97 10.63
CA CYS A 80 -7.19 12.34 10.79
C CYS A 80 -6.21 13.37 10.24
N ARG A 81 -6.70 14.35 9.47
CA ARG A 81 -5.93 15.53 9.00
C ARG A 81 -6.12 16.68 9.97
N PHE A 82 -5.03 17.36 10.31
CA PHE A 82 -4.99 18.53 11.18
C PHE A 82 -4.20 19.66 10.52
N ASP A 83 -4.31 20.86 11.07
CA ASP A 83 -3.55 22.04 10.64
C ASP A 83 -2.81 22.63 11.85
N ALA A 84 -1.47 22.59 11.82
CA ALA A 84 -0.63 23.03 12.92
C ALA A 84 -0.74 24.53 13.21
N THR A 85 -1.21 25.31 12.23
CA THR A 85 -1.34 26.77 12.36
C THR A 85 -2.49 27.20 13.27
N PHE A 86 -3.38 26.28 13.66
CA PHE A 86 -4.50 26.54 14.56
C PHE A 86 -4.35 25.81 15.90
N ASP A 87 -4.34 26.55 17.00
CA ASP A 87 -4.21 26.00 18.37
C ASP A 87 -5.25 24.92 18.70
N GLN A 88 -6.48 25.12 18.25
CA GLN A 88 -7.57 24.15 18.43
C GLN A 88 -7.27 22.83 17.71
N GLN A 89 -6.75 22.88 16.48
CA GLN A 89 -6.39 21.69 15.70
C GLN A 89 -5.19 20.97 16.32
N ARG A 90 -4.21 21.71 16.88
CA ARG A 90 -3.13 21.13 17.68
C ARG A 90 -3.67 20.41 18.93
N GLY A 91 -4.65 21.00 19.61
CA GLY A 91 -5.33 20.34 20.74
C GLY A 91 -6.00 19.02 20.34
N LEU A 92 -6.77 19.03 19.24
CA LEU A 92 -7.43 17.83 18.72
C LEU A 92 -6.41 16.76 18.27
N ALA A 93 -5.32 17.16 17.63
CA ALA A 93 -4.26 16.25 17.22
C ALA A 93 -3.60 15.53 18.41
N ARG A 94 -3.32 16.26 19.50
CA ARG A 94 -2.81 15.67 20.75
C ARG A 94 -3.78 14.64 21.33
N VAL A 95 -5.06 14.99 21.42
CA VAL A 95 -6.09 14.07 21.95
C VAL A 95 -6.20 12.82 21.08
N HIS A 96 -6.27 12.97 19.76
CA HIS A 96 -6.36 11.84 18.82
C HIS A 96 -5.13 10.93 18.88
N ALA A 97 -3.92 11.50 18.88
CA ALA A 97 -2.69 10.73 19.04
C ALA A 97 -2.68 9.97 20.36
N GLN A 98 -3.03 10.64 21.48
CA GLN A 98 -3.04 10.01 22.80
C GLN A 98 -4.03 8.85 22.87
N GLN A 99 -5.22 8.98 22.29
CA GLN A 99 -6.21 7.89 22.24
C GLN A 99 -5.68 6.64 21.54
N LEU A 100 -4.96 6.81 20.42
CA LEU A 100 -4.33 5.69 19.71
C LEU A 100 -3.19 5.06 20.53
N LEU A 101 -2.35 5.90 21.15
CA LEU A 101 -1.22 5.46 21.97
C LEU A 101 -1.67 4.73 23.24
N ASP A 102 -2.72 5.23 23.91
CA ASP A 102 -3.34 4.59 25.09
C ASP A 102 -4.00 3.25 24.75
N ALA A 103 -4.46 3.10 23.50
CA ALA A 103 -4.93 1.81 22.96
C ALA A 103 -3.78 0.84 22.61
N GLY A 104 -2.52 1.23 22.87
CA GLY A 104 -1.33 0.43 22.59
C GLY A 104 -0.89 0.44 21.12
N LEU A 105 -1.47 1.30 20.28
CA LEU A 105 -1.12 1.41 18.87
C LEU A 105 0.02 2.40 18.68
N GLY A 106 0.97 2.07 17.80
CA GLY A 106 1.91 3.06 17.29
C GLY A 106 1.18 4.07 16.39
N VAL A 107 1.74 5.28 16.28
CA VAL A 107 1.18 6.37 15.48
C VAL A 107 2.20 6.84 14.45
N LEU A 108 1.75 7.07 13.22
CA LEU A 108 2.50 7.74 12.17
C LEU A 108 2.00 9.19 12.01
N VAL A 109 2.93 10.13 12.03
CA VAL A 109 2.69 11.55 11.73
C VAL A 109 3.34 11.89 10.39
N GLN A 110 2.53 12.39 9.45
CA GLN A 110 2.95 12.63 8.07
C GLN A 110 2.47 14.02 7.60
N PRO A 111 3.26 14.80 6.82
CA PRO A 111 2.77 16.02 6.22
C PRO A 111 1.67 15.69 5.20
N TYR A 112 0.61 16.50 5.20
CA TYR A 112 -0.48 16.33 4.25
C TYR A 112 -0.02 16.70 2.83
N GLN A 113 -0.09 15.74 1.91
CA GLN A 113 0.31 15.94 0.52
C GLN A 113 -0.79 16.68 -0.26
N ARG A 114 -0.74 18.02 -0.26
CA ARG A 114 -1.72 18.87 -0.96
C ARG A 114 -1.84 18.55 -2.46
N GLY A 115 -0.80 17.99 -3.08
CA GLY A 115 -0.85 17.54 -4.47
C GLY A 115 -2.00 16.56 -4.77
N ILE A 116 -2.45 15.78 -3.78
CA ILE A 116 -3.59 14.84 -3.93
C ILE A 116 -4.88 15.58 -4.29
N GLU A 117 -5.09 16.81 -3.83
CA GLU A 117 -6.32 17.57 -4.13
C GLU A 117 -6.44 17.88 -5.62
N MET A 118 -5.31 18.11 -6.30
CA MET A 118 -5.27 18.44 -7.74
C MET A 118 -5.06 17.19 -8.61
N TYR A 119 -4.08 16.37 -8.25
CA TYR A 119 -3.62 15.26 -9.08
C TYR A 119 -4.20 13.91 -8.68
N GLY A 120 -4.82 13.82 -7.50
CA GLY A 120 -5.29 12.56 -6.92
C GLY A 120 -4.15 11.68 -6.41
N GLU A 121 -4.56 10.55 -5.84
CA GLU A 121 -3.69 9.42 -5.54
C GLU A 121 -3.69 8.46 -6.74
N THR A 122 -2.53 7.89 -7.05
CA THR A 122 -2.39 6.82 -8.05
C THR A 122 -2.18 5.49 -7.32
N SER A 123 -3.11 4.56 -7.49
CA SER A 123 -2.95 3.18 -7.02
C SER A 123 -2.54 2.30 -8.19
N LEU A 124 -1.36 1.68 -8.10
CA LEU A 124 -0.85 0.71 -9.07
C LEU A 124 -1.14 -0.71 -8.58
N ILE A 125 -1.82 -1.51 -9.41
CA ILE A 125 -2.20 -2.87 -9.07
C ILE A 125 -1.27 -3.83 -9.79
N TYR A 126 -0.63 -4.71 -9.02
CA TYR A 126 0.24 -5.76 -9.51
C TYR A 126 -0.37 -7.12 -9.19
N LEU A 127 -0.40 -8.00 -10.18
CA LEU A 127 -0.87 -9.38 -10.06
C LEU A 127 0.27 -10.31 -10.45
N GLY A 128 0.66 -11.23 -9.57
CA GLY A 128 1.72 -12.21 -9.84
C GLY A 128 3.09 -11.58 -10.08
N GLY A 129 3.36 -10.43 -9.46
CA GLY A 129 4.59 -9.65 -9.66
C GLY A 129 4.62 -8.84 -10.96
N SER A 130 3.55 -8.84 -11.76
CA SER A 130 3.44 -8.06 -13.00
C SER A 130 2.41 -6.94 -12.84
N PHE A 131 2.68 -5.78 -13.44
CA PHE A 131 1.70 -4.70 -13.51
C PHE A 131 0.43 -5.18 -14.20
N SER A 132 -0.73 -4.83 -13.63
CA SER A 132 -2.04 -5.20 -14.16
C SER A 132 -2.79 -3.99 -14.67
N HIS A 133 -3.05 -3.01 -13.80
CA HIS A 133 -3.79 -1.80 -14.13
C HIS A 133 -3.57 -0.75 -13.03
N ALA A 134 -4.06 0.47 -13.25
CA ALA A 134 -3.96 1.53 -12.26
C ALA A 134 -5.22 2.37 -12.21
N VAL A 135 -5.44 2.97 -11.05
CA VAL A 135 -6.56 3.89 -10.82
C VAL A 135 -6.06 5.20 -10.23
N LYS A 136 -6.77 6.28 -10.57
CA LYS A 136 -6.72 7.55 -9.87
C LYS A 136 -7.86 7.63 -8.87
N ARG A 137 -7.54 8.01 -7.64
CA ARG A 137 -8.50 8.24 -6.54
C ARG A 137 -8.50 9.70 -6.15
N SER A 138 -9.70 10.29 -6.00
CA SER A 138 -9.82 11.66 -5.49
C SER A 138 -9.53 11.71 -3.98
N ALA A 139 -8.98 12.84 -3.51
CA ALA A 139 -8.83 13.12 -2.09
C ALA A 139 -10.18 12.97 -1.36
N VAL A 140 -10.16 12.35 -0.19
CA VAL A 140 -11.35 12.16 0.67
C VAL A 140 -11.17 12.66 2.09
N LEU A 141 -9.94 13.04 2.47
CA LEU A 141 -9.62 13.41 3.85
C LEU A 141 -9.78 14.91 4.07
N ASP A 142 -10.91 15.27 4.66
CA ASP A 142 -11.13 16.61 5.22
C ASP A 142 -10.36 16.78 6.54
N ARG A 143 -10.22 18.03 6.99
CA ARG A 143 -9.71 18.33 8.32
C ARG A 143 -10.64 17.75 9.38
N ALA A 144 -10.07 17.27 10.48
CA ALA A 144 -10.84 16.81 11.63
C ALA A 144 -11.70 17.97 12.17
N LEU A 145 -13.01 17.76 12.20
CA LEU A 145 -13.98 18.64 12.84
C LEU A 145 -14.35 18.07 14.22
N ALA A 146 -14.95 18.89 15.08
CA ALA A 146 -15.48 18.42 16.35
C ALA A 146 -16.66 17.43 16.17
N ASP A 147 -17.33 17.47 15.01
CA ASP A 147 -18.35 16.52 14.59
C ASP A 147 -17.79 15.52 13.57
N VAL A 148 -18.26 14.27 13.62
CA VAL A 148 -17.82 13.18 12.75
C VAL A 148 -18.11 13.56 11.29
N PRO A 149 -17.09 13.67 10.41
CA PRO A 149 -17.32 13.98 9.00
C PRO A 149 -18.18 12.90 8.34
N GLU A 150 -19.05 13.30 7.41
CA GLU A 150 -19.73 12.34 6.53
C GLU A 150 -18.69 11.55 5.72
N PRO A 151 -18.85 10.22 5.58
CA PRO A 151 -17.91 9.42 4.80
C PRO A 151 -17.95 9.86 3.32
N LYS A 152 -16.89 10.53 2.86
CA LYS A 152 -16.71 10.85 1.45
C LYS A 152 -16.21 9.64 0.69
N THR A 153 -17.00 9.17 -0.28
CA THR A 153 -16.55 8.14 -1.22
C THR A 153 -15.59 8.76 -2.22
N SER A 154 -14.39 8.18 -2.34
CA SER A 154 -13.43 8.60 -3.37
C SER A 154 -14.02 8.30 -4.75
N ARG A 155 -13.91 9.26 -5.67
CA ARG A 155 -14.17 9.00 -7.09
C ARG A 155 -12.97 8.27 -7.65
N ILE A 156 -13.24 7.17 -8.34
CA ILE A 156 -12.22 6.26 -8.88
C ILE A 156 -12.30 6.31 -10.39
N TYR A 157 -11.15 6.48 -11.04
CA TYR A 157 -11.02 6.54 -12.49
C TYR A 157 -9.89 5.62 -12.92
N SER A 158 -10.06 4.92 -14.05
CA SER A 158 -8.94 4.27 -14.71
C SER A 158 -7.90 5.31 -15.14
N ARG A 159 -6.62 4.95 -15.07
CA ARG A 159 -5.51 5.86 -15.40
C ARG A 159 -4.32 5.08 -15.96
N ASN A 160 -3.60 5.72 -16.88
CA ASN A 160 -2.25 5.29 -17.27
C ASN A 160 -1.21 5.90 -16.30
N PRO A 161 -0.35 5.08 -15.66
CA PRO A 161 0.71 5.60 -14.81
C PRO A 161 1.78 6.36 -15.59
N LEU A 162 2.47 7.26 -14.91
CA LEU A 162 3.66 7.95 -15.38
C LEU A 162 4.89 7.06 -15.21
N GLU A 163 5.94 7.30 -15.99
CA GLU A 163 7.21 6.58 -15.88
C GLU A 163 7.83 6.68 -14.48
N ALA A 164 7.75 7.87 -13.86
CA ALA A 164 8.22 8.06 -12.48
C ALA A 164 7.43 7.23 -11.45
N GLU A 165 6.12 7.00 -11.68
CA GLU A 165 5.28 6.18 -10.81
C GLU A 165 5.68 4.70 -10.92
N PHE A 166 5.96 4.21 -12.14
CA PHE A 166 6.53 2.88 -12.35
C PHE A 166 7.91 2.72 -11.72
N SER A 167 8.81 3.67 -11.94
CA SER A 167 10.16 3.63 -11.38
C SER A 167 10.16 3.57 -9.85
N LEU A 168 9.24 4.30 -9.20
CA LEU A 168 9.07 4.21 -7.76
C LEU A 168 8.52 2.84 -7.34
N ALA A 169 7.53 2.28 -8.04
CA ALA A 169 7.03 0.96 -7.74
C ALA A 169 8.12 -0.13 -7.86
N ASP A 170 8.99 -0.03 -8.87
CA ASP A 170 10.13 -0.94 -9.02
C ASP A 170 11.12 -0.84 -7.84
N GLN A 171 11.37 0.36 -7.32
CA GLN A 171 12.17 0.55 -6.10
C GLN A 171 11.49 -0.08 -4.87
N VAL A 172 10.18 0.11 -4.72
CA VAL A 172 9.38 -0.51 -3.65
C VAL A 172 9.50 -2.03 -3.69
N PHE A 173 9.30 -2.64 -4.87
CA PHE A 173 9.40 -4.09 -5.02
C PHE A 173 10.81 -4.61 -4.81
N THR A 174 11.84 -3.91 -5.30
CA THR A 174 13.24 -4.28 -5.07
C THR A 174 13.53 -4.33 -3.57
N ALA A 175 13.20 -3.26 -2.84
CA ALA A 175 13.38 -3.20 -1.39
C ALA A 175 12.58 -4.29 -0.64
N LEU A 176 11.33 -4.52 -1.03
CA LEU A 176 10.48 -5.57 -0.47
C LEU A 176 11.07 -6.98 -0.66
N TYR A 177 11.49 -7.29 -1.89
CA TYR A 177 12.04 -8.60 -2.23
C TYR A 177 13.35 -8.85 -1.51
N ASP A 178 14.23 -7.84 -1.42
CA ASP A 178 15.48 -7.94 -0.68
C ASP A 178 15.24 -8.09 0.83
N ARG A 179 14.28 -7.35 1.38
CA ARG A 179 13.96 -7.34 2.81
C ARG A 179 13.36 -8.65 3.29
N LEU A 180 12.47 -9.25 2.50
CA LEU A 180 11.73 -10.46 2.85
C LEU A 180 12.26 -11.73 2.17
N LYS A 181 13.31 -11.61 1.34
CA LYS A 181 13.90 -12.70 0.57
C LYS A 181 12.88 -13.40 -0.34
N LEU A 182 12.11 -12.60 -1.05
CA LEU A 182 11.05 -13.04 -1.95
C LEU A 182 11.48 -12.97 -3.41
N GLN A 183 10.75 -13.68 -4.25
CA GLN A 183 10.72 -13.52 -5.70
C GLN A 183 9.41 -12.85 -6.11
N PRO A 184 9.35 -12.20 -7.30
CA PRO A 184 8.11 -11.61 -7.79
C PRO A 184 6.92 -12.60 -7.81
N SER A 185 7.19 -13.86 -8.13
CA SER A 185 6.19 -14.94 -8.15
C SER A 185 5.63 -15.32 -6.78
N ASP A 186 6.24 -14.87 -5.68
CA ASP A 186 5.74 -15.16 -4.33
C ASP A 186 4.52 -14.31 -3.97
N LEU A 187 4.35 -13.14 -4.59
CA LEU A 187 3.20 -12.26 -4.36
C LEU A 187 2.11 -12.52 -5.39
N LEU A 188 0.91 -12.90 -4.95
CA LEU A 188 -0.24 -13.03 -5.85
C LEU A 188 -0.77 -11.66 -6.26
N TYR A 189 -0.77 -10.72 -5.32
CA TYR A 189 -1.24 -9.36 -5.54
C TYR A 189 -0.47 -8.37 -4.67
N ALA A 190 -0.41 -7.14 -5.15
CA ALA A 190 0.05 -5.98 -4.40
C ALA A 190 -0.65 -4.72 -4.94
N ARG A 191 -0.90 -3.75 -4.06
CA ARG A 191 -1.29 -2.39 -4.46
C ARG A 191 -0.27 -1.39 -3.92
N VAL A 192 0.26 -0.56 -4.81
CA VAL A 192 1.21 0.51 -4.49
C VAL A 192 0.47 1.84 -4.62
N ASP A 193 0.26 2.55 -3.52
CA ASP A 193 -0.44 3.83 -3.51
C ASP A 193 0.57 4.97 -3.46
N LEU A 194 0.54 5.80 -4.50
CA LEU A 194 1.47 6.89 -4.75
C LEU A 194 0.75 8.22 -4.75
N VAL A 195 1.44 9.24 -4.25
CA VAL A 195 0.94 10.61 -4.23
C VAL A 195 2.03 11.58 -4.67
N PRO A 196 1.69 12.75 -5.24
CA PRO A 196 2.70 13.75 -5.56
C PRO A 196 3.31 14.31 -4.27
N GLY A 197 4.64 14.23 -4.18
CA GLY A 197 5.44 14.88 -3.16
C GLY A 197 5.51 16.40 -3.35
N ALA A 198 6.20 17.09 -2.44
CA ALA A 198 6.34 18.55 -2.46
C ALA A 198 7.09 19.09 -3.69
N ASP A 199 7.96 18.28 -4.29
CA ASP A 199 8.70 18.57 -5.53
C ASP A 199 7.94 18.12 -6.81
N GLY A 200 6.75 17.53 -6.65
CA GLY A 200 5.94 16.99 -7.74
C GLY A 200 6.34 15.58 -8.19
N LEU A 201 7.42 14.99 -7.65
CA LEU A 201 7.76 13.59 -7.89
C LEU A 201 6.87 12.67 -7.04
N PRO A 202 6.57 11.45 -7.50
CA PRO A 202 5.76 10.53 -6.71
C PRO A 202 6.51 10.09 -5.46
N VAL A 203 5.77 9.93 -4.37
CA VAL A 203 6.23 9.30 -3.12
C VAL A 203 5.26 8.20 -2.71
N LEU A 204 5.77 7.15 -2.07
CA LEU A 204 4.95 6.06 -1.56
C LEU A 204 4.13 6.53 -0.36
N MET A 205 2.81 6.43 -0.49
CA MET A 205 1.88 6.69 0.61
C MET A 205 1.60 5.41 1.41
N GLU A 206 1.24 4.33 0.72
CA GLU A 206 0.94 3.02 1.30
C GLU A 206 1.29 1.88 0.33
N LEU A 207 1.61 0.70 0.89
CA LEU A 207 1.78 -0.55 0.17
C LEU A 207 0.84 -1.57 0.81
N GLU A 208 -0.14 -2.07 0.05
CA GLU A 208 -1.12 -3.04 0.56
C GLU A 208 -0.89 -4.43 -0.04
N LEU A 209 -0.57 -5.38 0.84
CA LEU A 209 -0.24 -6.77 0.50
C LEU A 209 -1.13 -7.81 1.21
N ILE A 210 -2.09 -7.37 2.03
CA ILE A 210 -2.95 -8.27 2.81
C ILE A 210 -4.34 -8.35 2.20
N GLU A 211 -5.10 -7.25 2.24
CA GLU A 211 -6.48 -7.20 1.73
C GLU A 211 -6.80 -5.96 0.87
N PRO A 212 -6.01 -5.67 -0.17
CA PRO A 212 -6.24 -4.49 -0.97
C PRO A 212 -7.58 -4.54 -1.71
N ALA A 213 -8.23 -3.37 -1.81
CA ALA A 213 -9.14 -3.12 -2.90
C ALA A 213 -8.34 -3.15 -4.22
N LEU A 214 -8.60 -4.15 -5.06
CA LEU A 214 -7.89 -4.36 -6.34
C LEU A 214 -8.60 -3.70 -7.53
N PHE A 215 -9.72 -3.01 -7.31
CA PHE A 215 -10.41 -2.20 -8.32
C PHE A 215 -10.67 -2.89 -9.67
N PHE A 216 -10.99 -4.18 -9.67
CA PHE A 216 -11.21 -4.97 -10.90
C PHE A 216 -12.21 -4.34 -11.89
N GLY A 217 -13.19 -3.56 -11.42
CA GLY A 217 -14.14 -2.86 -12.29
C GLY A 217 -13.56 -1.69 -13.09
N MET A 218 -12.26 -1.40 -12.99
CA MET A 218 -11.58 -0.31 -13.69
C MET A 218 -10.75 -0.79 -14.90
N ASP A 219 -10.72 -2.10 -15.14
CA ASP A 219 -10.11 -2.75 -16.30
C ASP A 219 -10.90 -4.02 -16.63
N ASP A 220 -11.41 -4.11 -17.87
CA ASP A 220 -12.34 -5.16 -18.29
C ASP A 220 -11.77 -6.59 -18.17
N HIS A 221 -10.46 -6.74 -18.08
CA HIS A 221 -9.76 -8.03 -18.05
C HIS A 221 -9.05 -8.30 -16.71
N ALA A 222 -9.08 -7.37 -15.74
CA ALA A 222 -8.31 -7.51 -14.51
C ALA A 222 -8.79 -8.67 -13.63
N ALA A 223 -10.11 -8.90 -13.57
CA ALA A 223 -10.69 -10.03 -12.86
C ALA A 223 -10.25 -11.37 -13.49
N ASP A 224 -10.26 -11.47 -14.82
CA ASP A 224 -9.85 -12.67 -15.55
C ASP A 224 -8.35 -12.96 -15.33
N ARG A 225 -7.49 -11.94 -15.46
CA ARG A 225 -6.04 -12.06 -15.15
C ARG A 225 -5.81 -12.60 -13.74
N PHE A 226 -6.58 -12.14 -12.76
CA PHE A 226 -6.47 -12.59 -11.38
C PHE A 226 -6.94 -14.04 -11.21
N ALA A 227 -8.08 -14.40 -11.80
CA ALA A 227 -8.63 -15.74 -11.76
C ALA A 227 -7.68 -16.77 -12.41
N ASP A 228 -7.11 -16.44 -13.57
CA ASP A 228 -6.15 -17.27 -14.28
C ASP A 228 -4.88 -17.51 -13.45
N LEU A 229 -4.36 -16.45 -12.81
CA LEU A 229 -3.19 -16.56 -11.94
C LEU A 229 -3.45 -17.45 -10.71
N ILE A 230 -4.64 -17.36 -10.11
CA ILE A 230 -5.05 -18.27 -9.03
C ILE A 230 -5.10 -19.70 -9.54
N GLN A 231 -5.73 -19.95 -10.70
CA GLN A 231 -5.80 -21.27 -11.31
C GLN A 231 -4.41 -21.83 -11.60
N GLU A 232 -3.49 -21.03 -12.12
CA GLU A 232 -2.09 -21.42 -12.35
C GLU A 232 -1.42 -21.85 -11.04
N ARG A 233 -1.51 -21.04 -9.98
CA ARG A 233 -0.89 -21.37 -8.68
C ARG A 233 -1.50 -22.58 -7.98
N LEU A 234 -2.74 -22.94 -8.32
CA LEU A 234 -3.37 -24.18 -7.88
C LEU A 234 -2.92 -25.35 -8.77
N SER A 235 -2.82 -25.15 -10.08
CA SER A 235 -2.45 -26.15 -11.09
C SER A 235 -0.99 -26.59 -11.05
N VAL A 236 -0.06 -25.70 -10.68
CA VAL A 236 1.37 -26.03 -10.50
C VAL A 236 1.57 -27.13 -9.42
N ARG A 237 0.56 -27.41 -8.58
CA ARG A 237 0.56 -28.56 -7.67
C ARG A 237 0.32 -29.91 -8.35
N GLY A 238 -0.21 -29.96 -9.58
CA GLY A 238 -0.34 -31.20 -10.34
C GLY A 238 0.93 -31.62 -11.08
N ALA A 239 1.79 -30.65 -11.45
CA ALA A 239 2.91 -30.88 -12.38
C ALA A 239 4.24 -31.27 -11.72
N ARG A 240 4.40 -31.11 -10.38
CA ARG A 240 5.58 -31.65 -9.67
C ARG A 240 5.62 -33.19 -9.62
N ALA A 241 4.64 -33.88 -10.20
CA ALA A 241 4.64 -35.33 -10.39
C ALA A 241 5.18 -35.80 -11.77
N VAL A 242 5.39 -34.94 -12.77
CA VAL A 242 5.98 -35.38 -14.05
C VAL A 242 6.87 -34.28 -14.63
N GLY A 243 8.19 -34.51 -14.58
CA GLY A 243 9.16 -33.62 -15.18
C GLY A 243 8.94 -33.44 -16.68
N ARG A 244 8.92 -32.19 -17.13
CA ARG A 244 9.28 -31.84 -18.50
C ARG A 244 9.88 -30.44 -18.53
N VAL A 245 11.12 -30.38 -19.02
CA VAL A 245 11.84 -29.16 -19.36
C VAL A 245 11.24 -28.59 -20.64
N PRO A 246 10.84 -27.31 -20.71
CA PRO A 246 10.47 -26.68 -21.98
C PRO A 246 11.74 -26.34 -22.78
N ALA A 247 11.73 -26.67 -24.07
CA ALA A 247 12.79 -26.31 -25.02
C ALA A 247 12.81 -24.79 -25.31
N PRO A 248 13.98 -24.22 -25.65
CA PRO A 248 14.11 -22.79 -25.94
C PRO A 248 13.40 -22.41 -27.24
N ARG A 249 12.75 -21.24 -27.23
CA ARG A 249 12.13 -20.63 -28.41
C ARG A 249 13.22 -20.17 -29.38
N THR A 250 13.20 -20.69 -30.60
CA THR A 250 13.95 -20.13 -31.72
C THR A 250 13.24 -18.88 -32.26
N ALA A 251 14.01 -17.82 -32.49
CA ALA A 251 13.54 -16.62 -33.17
C ALA A 251 13.33 -16.95 -34.66
N SER A 252 12.08 -16.84 -35.16
CA SER A 252 11.84 -16.88 -36.59
C SER A 252 12.14 -15.50 -37.19
N GLY A 253 13.24 -15.41 -37.93
CA GLY A 253 13.46 -14.31 -38.86
C GLY A 253 12.44 -14.39 -40.00
N ALA A 254 11.79 -13.27 -40.30
CA ALA A 254 11.07 -13.10 -41.55
C ALA A 254 12.06 -12.74 -42.67
N PRO A 255 11.93 -13.29 -43.88
CA PRO A 255 12.80 -12.95 -45.00
C PRO A 255 12.35 -11.63 -45.65
N ILE A 256 13.35 -10.90 -46.17
CA ILE A 256 13.20 -9.77 -47.07
C ILE A 256 12.86 -10.27 -48.49
N ALA A 257 11.88 -9.65 -49.13
CA ALA A 257 11.67 -9.57 -50.58
C ALA A 257 10.63 -8.44 -50.82
N VAL A 258 10.78 -7.43 -51.68
CA VAL A 258 11.71 -7.05 -52.76
C VAL A 258 11.96 -5.55 -52.64
#